data_AF-A0A3P3YEA5-F1
#
_entry.id   AF-A0A3P3YEA5-F1
#
_cell.length_a   1.000
_cell.length_b   1.000
_cell.length_c   1.000
_cell.angle_alpha   90.00
_cell.angle_beta   90.00
_cell.angle_gamma   90.00
#
_symmetry.space_group_name_H-M   'P 1'
#
loop_
_entity.id
_entity.type
_entity.pdbx_description
1 polymer ?
#
loop_
_entity_poly.entity_id
_entity_poly.type
_entity_poly.pdbx_seq_one_letter_code
_entity_poly.pdbx_strand_id
1 'polypeptide(L)'
;MPGGGDLTSAAVTRLVADIDGDQQRQACLSFVASILETQWPSSSAPISRLDRLQRTSALQFVLHVPDRGDPVGYAAVRILPGRRPPRRLPERHALLSSFVIVEEYRRRGLGRTFLCHIQSRLQQQHDVVRLSLQTLPDSAPFYGRLGYRQCPPTSIGMSSKGAQSNVRGIAALLSNVDGEHAAGVGEDDSGTTWMSKAFICQRPPVRVDRQHWAVDLWRTRPSAAGDCQTMTLCLVSTAPLPWIQQVGPTCGLAAISMAALQPPTGRIVPGSVSAHSAFLCLPAVPECFAAVWPGPVDTDDLSGSTADYAAESITDRGERLLMQAIDAGYTHVGEMFSAKHLELLARTSLRLRCRTVPVASRDDVIVPILQGGYLLMAFDSGPDHQPCHRAGQSAHWVICVGVGITENGTWFVVAQHGKGRLPIVMEIDALLRSNAQLVGPLTCEQRSAYRLHNGDIDLAGLAVLVEPHQRQ
;
A
#
# COMPACT_ATOMS: atom_id res chain seq x y z
N MET A 1 -10.93 -26.95 34.09
CA MET A 1 -10.77 -26.02 32.95
C MET A 1 -9.75 -24.98 33.36
N PRO A 2 -8.49 -25.03 32.90
CA PRO A 2 -7.54 -23.97 33.20
C PRO A 2 -8.03 -22.65 32.55
N GLY A 3 -7.83 -21.55 33.27
CA GLY A 3 -8.54 -20.28 33.11
C GLY A 3 -8.50 -19.68 31.69
N GLY A 4 -9.60 -19.02 31.33
CA GLY A 4 -9.78 -18.32 30.05
C GLY A 4 -8.94 -17.05 29.92
N GLY A 5 -7.62 -17.17 30.03
CA GLY A 5 -6.69 -16.13 29.60
C GLY A 5 -6.74 -15.94 28.09
N ASP A 6 -6.50 -14.72 27.62
CA ASP A 6 -6.45 -14.41 26.19
C ASP A 6 -5.22 -15.05 25.52
N LEU A 7 -5.40 -16.29 25.07
CA LEU A 7 -4.40 -17.10 24.37
C LEU A 7 -3.83 -16.42 23.12
N THR A 8 -4.50 -15.41 22.56
CA THR A 8 -4.04 -14.76 21.33
C THR A 8 -2.85 -13.84 21.58
N SER A 9 -2.80 -13.17 22.73
CA SER A 9 -1.72 -12.24 23.11
C SER A 9 -0.38 -12.92 23.38
N ALA A 10 -0.41 -14.20 23.79
CA ALA A 10 0.77 -14.94 24.20
C ALA A 10 1.30 -15.90 23.11
N ALA A 11 0.57 -16.06 22.01
CA ALA A 11 0.94 -16.98 20.94
C ALA A 11 2.13 -16.45 20.12
N VAL A 12 3.11 -17.32 19.86
CA VAL A 12 4.36 -16.95 19.17
C VAL A 12 4.44 -17.68 17.83
N THR A 13 4.64 -16.90 16.76
CA THR A 13 4.90 -17.44 15.43
C THR A 13 6.39 -17.52 15.17
N ARG A 14 6.90 -18.70 14.80
CA ARG A 14 8.33 -18.91 14.46
C ARG A 14 8.48 -19.47 13.05
N LEU A 15 9.60 -19.18 12.39
CA LEU A 15 10.03 -19.95 11.23
C LEU A 15 10.63 -21.26 11.73
N VAL A 16 10.36 -22.38 11.05
CA VAL A 16 10.99 -23.67 11.36
C VAL A 16 12.51 -23.60 11.23
N ALA A 17 13.01 -22.77 10.31
CA ALA A 17 14.43 -22.52 10.14
C ALA A 17 15.08 -21.82 11.36
N ASP A 18 14.29 -21.03 12.10
CA ASP A 18 14.74 -20.28 13.29
C ASP A 18 14.67 -21.12 14.59
N ILE A 19 14.28 -22.40 14.51
CA ILE A 19 14.28 -23.30 15.67
C ILE A 19 15.71 -23.77 15.94
N ASP A 20 16.19 -23.53 17.16
CA ASP A 20 17.53 -23.87 17.61
C ASP A 20 17.71 -25.38 17.80
N GLY A 21 18.77 -25.93 17.21
CA GLY A 21 19.15 -27.33 17.35
C GLY A 21 18.37 -28.29 16.43
N ASP A 22 19.10 -29.17 15.77
CA ASP A 22 18.53 -30.10 14.78
C ASP A 22 17.51 -31.07 15.39
N GLN A 23 17.72 -31.49 16.64
CA GLN A 23 16.78 -32.37 17.34
C GLN A 23 15.43 -31.70 17.61
N GLN A 24 15.43 -30.43 18.03
CA GLN A 24 14.18 -29.68 18.26
C GLN A 24 13.46 -29.40 16.95
N ARG A 25 14.21 -29.05 15.90
CA ARG A 25 13.66 -28.88 14.55
C ARG A 25 13.02 -30.18 14.05
N GLN A 26 13.67 -31.32 14.23
CA GLN A 26 13.14 -32.62 13.80
C GLN A 26 11.91 -33.04 14.60
N ALA A 27 11.89 -32.78 15.90
CA ALA A 27 10.71 -33.00 16.75
C ALA A 27 9.53 -32.13 16.28
N CYS A 28 9.79 -30.84 16.02
CA CYS A 28 8.79 -29.91 15.49
C CYS A 28 8.23 -30.39 14.14
N LEU A 29 9.09 -30.81 13.21
CA LEU A 29 8.67 -31.34 11.91
C LEU A 29 7.86 -32.63 12.03
N SER A 30 8.26 -33.53 12.93
CA SER A 30 7.50 -34.76 13.21
C SER A 30 6.10 -34.45 13.75
N PHE A 31 5.97 -33.44 14.60
CA PHE A 31 4.67 -32.98 15.09
C PHE A 31 3.85 -32.31 14.00
N VAL A 32 4.46 -31.43 13.19
CA VAL A 32 3.77 -30.83 12.03
C VAL A 32 3.26 -31.90 11.08
N ALA A 33 4.05 -32.96 10.85
CA ALA A 33 3.65 -34.11 10.05
C ALA A 33 2.38 -34.78 10.62
N SER A 34 2.27 -34.94 11.93
CA SER A 34 1.07 -35.51 12.56
C SER A 34 -0.15 -34.59 12.44
N ILE A 35 0.03 -33.27 12.59
CA ILE A 35 -1.06 -32.30 12.37
C ILE A 35 -1.58 -32.41 10.93
N LEU A 36 -0.66 -32.44 9.95
CA LEU A 36 -1.01 -32.50 8.54
C LEU A 36 -1.71 -33.82 8.19
N GLU A 37 -1.26 -34.96 8.71
CA GLU A 37 -1.90 -36.26 8.49
C GLU A 37 -3.31 -36.31 9.10
N THR A 38 -3.48 -35.73 10.28
CA THR A 38 -4.80 -35.64 10.94
C THR A 38 -5.77 -34.80 10.12
N GLN A 39 -5.29 -33.69 9.53
CA GLN A 39 -6.15 -32.75 8.80
C GLN A 39 -6.39 -33.15 7.34
N TRP A 40 -5.39 -33.75 6.71
CA TRP A 40 -5.40 -34.17 5.31
C TRP A 40 -4.69 -35.52 5.19
N PRO A 41 -5.37 -36.62 5.55
CA PRO A 41 -4.83 -37.96 5.41
C PRO A 41 -4.40 -38.17 3.95
N SER A 42 -3.18 -38.64 3.72
CA SER A 42 -2.69 -38.82 2.35
C SER A 42 -1.94 -40.13 2.19
N SER A 43 -1.97 -40.69 0.98
CA SER A 43 -1.22 -41.92 0.64
C SER A 43 0.30 -41.76 0.71
N SER A 44 0.81 -40.53 0.78
CA SER A 44 2.24 -40.25 0.93
C SER A 44 2.60 -39.86 2.36
N ALA A 45 3.70 -40.40 2.88
CA ALA A 45 4.16 -40.06 4.24
C ALA A 45 4.34 -38.53 4.42
N PRO A 46 3.72 -37.91 5.43
CA PRO A 46 3.79 -36.46 5.71
C PRO A 46 5.19 -35.87 5.73
N ILE A 47 6.16 -36.64 6.24
CA ILE A 47 7.57 -36.24 6.31
C ILE A 47 8.14 -36.01 4.91
N SER A 48 7.80 -36.86 3.94
CA SER A 48 8.23 -36.69 2.54
C SER A 48 7.65 -35.41 1.89
N ARG A 49 6.50 -34.92 2.39
CA ARG A 49 5.88 -33.68 1.95
C ARG A 49 6.60 -32.47 2.55
N LEU A 50 6.96 -32.54 3.83
CA LEU A 50 7.75 -31.51 4.51
C LEU A 50 9.16 -31.38 3.91
N ASP A 51 9.82 -32.49 3.64
CA ASP A 51 11.14 -32.52 2.98
C ASP A 51 11.07 -31.88 1.59
N ARG A 52 10.03 -32.20 0.81
CA ARG A 52 9.80 -31.54 -0.48
C ARG A 52 9.60 -30.04 -0.32
N LEU A 53 8.84 -29.59 0.68
CA LEU A 53 8.64 -28.16 0.94
C LEU A 53 9.95 -27.47 1.31
N GLN A 54 10.81 -28.09 2.14
CA GLN A 54 12.14 -27.58 2.49
C GLN A 54 13.02 -27.41 1.25
N ARG A 55 13.00 -28.37 0.31
CA ARG A 55 13.75 -28.29 -0.95
C ARG A 55 13.24 -27.21 -1.90
N THR A 56 11.97 -26.78 -1.79
CA THR A 56 11.37 -25.76 -2.67
C THR A 56 11.53 -24.32 -2.19
N SER A 57 12.43 -24.06 -1.22
CA SER A 57 12.64 -22.74 -0.60
C SER A 57 11.35 -22.14 -0.02
N ALA A 58 10.39 -22.99 0.40
CA ALA A 58 9.18 -22.52 1.05
C ALA A 58 9.49 -22.08 2.48
N LEU A 59 8.96 -20.93 2.88
CA LEU A 59 8.97 -20.46 4.26
C LEU A 59 7.97 -21.28 5.06
N GLN A 60 8.44 -21.95 6.10
CA GLN A 60 7.60 -22.77 6.98
C GLN A 60 7.44 -22.07 8.31
N PHE A 61 6.19 -21.80 8.69
CA PHE A 61 5.82 -21.14 9.93
C PHE A 61 5.13 -22.13 10.86
N VAL A 62 5.42 -22.03 12.15
CA VAL A 62 4.74 -22.75 13.21
C VAL A 62 4.22 -21.78 14.26
N LEU A 63 3.06 -22.09 14.84
CA LEU A 63 2.45 -21.31 15.92
C LEU A 63 2.61 -22.08 17.23
N HIS A 64 3.23 -21.46 18.24
CA HIS A 64 3.34 -22.00 19.59
C HIS A 64 2.46 -21.21 20.57
N VAL A 65 1.98 -21.90 21.60
CA VAL A 65 1.31 -21.30 22.76
C VAL A 65 2.20 -21.58 23.97
N PRO A 66 2.45 -20.61 24.88
CA PRO A 66 3.50 -20.71 25.91
C PRO A 66 3.43 -21.95 26.82
N ASP A 67 2.22 -22.44 27.08
CA ASP A 67 1.99 -23.58 27.99
C ASP A 67 2.11 -24.94 27.28
N ARG A 68 2.44 -24.96 25.98
CA ARG A 68 2.60 -26.19 25.20
C ARG A 68 3.97 -26.23 24.54
N GLY A 69 4.69 -27.35 24.76
CA GLY A 69 5.96 -27.60 24.06
C GLY A 69 5.77 -27.77 22.55
N ASP A 70 4.64 -28.33 22.13
CA ASP A 70 4.35 -28.61 20.72
C ASP A 70 3.68 -27.43 19.98
N PRO A 71 3.91 -27.30 18.66
CA PRO A 71 3.22 -26.29 17.86
C PRO A 71 1.72 -26.61 17.74
N VAL A 72 0.88 -25.60 17.80
CA VAL A 72 -0.60 -25.71 17.67
C VAL A 72 -1.10 -25.30 16.28
N GLY A 73 -0.20 -24.87 15.40
CA GLY A 73 -0.53 -24.46 14.04
C GLY A 73 0.67 -24.53 13.11
N TYR A 74 0.40 -24.70 11.83
CA TYR A 74 1.42 -24.78 10.78
C TYR A 74 0.97 -24.02 9.54
N ALA A 75 1.92 -23.37 8.87
CA ALA A 75 1.72 -22.78 7.57
C ALA A 75 2.95 -22.91 6.67
N ALA A 76 2.73 -23.11 5.37
CA ALA A 76 3.78 -23.13 4.36
C ALA A 76 3.51 -22.06 3.31
N VAL A 77 4.49 -21.20 3.07
CA VAL A 77 4.40 -20.08 2.13
C VAL A 77 5.53 -20.15 1.12
N ARG A 78 5.20 -20.09 -0.17
CA ARG A 78 6.18 -20.00 -1.25
C ARG A 78 6.20 -18.59 -1.82
N ILE A 79 7.34 -17.92 -1.80
CA ILE A 79 7.52 -16.66 -2.52
C ILE A 79 7.67 -16.99 -4.00
N LEU A 80 6.81 -16.40 -4.82
CA LEU A 80 6.84 -16.56 -6.26
C LEU A 80 7.93 -15.66 -6.84
N PRO A 81 8.70 -16.13 -7.84
CA PRO A 81 9.64 -15.28 -8.53
C PRO A 81 8.86 -14.10 -9.14
N GLY A 82 9.24 -12.87 -8.79
CA GLY A 82 8.58 -11.68 -9.31
C GLY A 82 8.64 -11.67 -10.83
N ARG A 83 7.50 -11.54 -11.50
CA ARG A 83 7.50 -11.18 -12.93
C ARG A 83 8.17 -9.82 -13.00
N ARG A 84 9.29 -9.69 -13.71
CA ARG A 84 9.94 -8.38 -13.90
C ARG A 84 9.08 -7.56 -14.87
N PRO A 85 8.39 -6.48 -14.46
CA PRO A 85 8.08 -5.43 -15.40
C PRO A 85 9.37 -4.62 -15.59
N PRO A 86 9.70 -4.15 -16.81
CA PRO A 86 10.98 -3.49 -17.08
C PRO A 86 11.20 -2.17 -16.31
N ARG A 87 10.23 -1.66 -15.52
CA ARG A 87 10.26 -0.32 -14.91
C ARG A 87 9.66 -0.18 -13.50
N ARG A 88 9.27 -1.27 -12.83
CA ARG A 88 8.79 -1.22 -11.43
C ARG A 88 9.62 -2.16 -10.55
N LEU A 89 9.80 -1.79 -9.27
CA LEU A 89 10.31 -2.74 -8.27
C LEU A 89 9.45 -4.03 -8.36
N PRO A 90 10.07 -5.22 -8.40
CA PRO A 90 9.32 -6.45 -8.62
C PRO A 90 8.36 -6.66 -7.46
N GLU A 91 7.07 -6.56 -7.72
CA GLU A 91 6.02 -6.93 -6.78
C GLU A 91 6.19 -8.42 -6.45
N ARG A 92 6.60 -8.71 -5.21
CA ARG A 92 6.78 -10.10 -4.77
C ARG A 92 5.43 -10.63 -4.32
N HIS A 93 5.01 -11.71 -4.96
CA HIS A 93 3.79 -12.41 -4.61
C HIS A 93 4.16 -13.67 -3.82
N ALA A 94 3.28 -14.10 -2.93
CA ALA A 94 3.44 -15.35 -2.20
C ALA A 94 2.20 -16.23 -2.32
N LEU A 95 2.42 -17.54 -2.23
CA LEU A 95 1.38 -18.57 -2.22
C LEU A 95 1.39 -19.28 -0.88
N LEU A 96 0.28 -19.23 -0.15
CA LEU A 96 0.06 -20.02 1.06
C LEU A 96 -0.44 -21.42 0.62
N SER A 97 0.44 -22.42 0.70
CA SER A 97 0.15 -23.79 0.23
C SER A 97 -0.41 -24.71 1.31
N SER A 98 -0.24 -24.36 2.58
CA SER A 98 -0.75 -25.12 3.72
C SER A 98 -1.00 -24.17 4.87
N PHE A 99 -2.14 -24.31 5.54
CA PHE A 99 -2.50 -23.51 6.71
C PHE A 99 -3.46 -24.30 7.59
N VAL A 100 -3.04 -24.64 8.80
CA VAL A 100 -3.81 -25.47 9.72
C VAL A 100 -3.61 -25.01 11.16
N ILE A 101 -4.70 -25.04 11.92
CA ILE A 101 -4.71 -24.93 13.39
C ILE A 101 -5.24 -26.27 13.91
N VAL A 102 -4.57 -26.82 14.93
CA VAL A 102 -5.00 -28.05 15.62
C VAL A 102 -6.42 -27.86 16.15
N GLU A 103 -7.26 -28.88 16.02
CA GLU A 103 -8.71 -28.77 16.20
C GLU A 103 -9.12 -28.18 17.56
N GLU A 104 -8.52 -28.65 18.65
CA GLU A 104 -8.69 -28.17 20.03
C GLU A 104 -8.43 -26.65 20.23
N TYR A 105 -7.67 -26.04 19.31
CA TYR A 105 -7.29 -24.62 19.34
C TYR A 105 -8.07 -23.77 18.31
N ARG A 106 -8.97 -24.37 17.53
CA ARG A 106 -9.83 -23.64 16.58
C ARG A 106 -10.85 -22.78 17.31
N ARG A 107 -11.40 -21.79 16.60
CA ARG A 107 -12.40 -20.84 17.11
C ARG A 107 -11.94 -19.98 18.31
N ARG A 108 -10.64 -19.94 18.60
CA ARG A 108 -10.03 -19.10 19.64
C ARG A 108 -9.27 -17.88 19.09
N GLY A 109 -9.55 -17.46 17.86
CA GLY A 109 -8.84 -16.35 17.20
C GLY A 109 -7.41 -16.68 16.70
N LEU A 110 -6.81 -17.80 17.13
CA LEU A 110 -5.43 -18.17 16.79
C LEU A 110 -5.15 -18.23 15.28
N GLY A 111 -6.10 -18.69 14.47
CA GLY A 111 -5.94 -18.68 13.01
C GLY A 111 -5.80 -17.26 12.43
N ARG A 112 -6.55 -16.29 12.96
CA ARG A 112 -6.41 -14.87 12.57
C ARG A 112 -5.04 -14.33 12.98
N THR A 113 -4.68 -14.49 14.26
CA THR A 113 -3.40 -14.02 14.81
C THR A 113 -2.22 -14.60 14.04
N PHE A 114 -2.24 -15.91 13.78
CA PHE A 114 -1.18 -16.60 13.06
C PHE A 114 -1.04 -16.08 11.63
N LEU A 115 -2.14 -15.94 10.91
CA LEU A 115 -2.11 -15.42 9.55
C LEU A 115 -1.64 -13.96 9.50
N CYS A 116 -2.05 -13.11 10.45
CA CYS A 116 -1.55 -11.74 10.58
C CYS A 116 -0.03 -11.71 10.82
N HIS A 117 0.51 -12.55 11.70
CA HIS A 117 1.96 -12.65 11.91
C HIS A 117 2.72 -13.10 10.65
N ILE A 118 2.19 -14.09 9.92
CA ILE A 118 2.76 -14.54 8.65
C ILE A 118 2.77 -13.37 7.65
N GLN A 119 1.65 -12.66 7.49
CA GLN A 119 1.53 -11.52 6.58
C GLN A 119 2.54 -10.41 6.92
N SER A 120 2.62 -10.01 8.19
CA SER A 120 3.58 -9.02 8.67
C SER A 120 5.02 -9.42 8.33
N ARG A 121 5.39 -10.68 8.62
CA ARG A 121 6.75 -11.16 8.39
C ARG A 121 7.10 -11.24 6.90
N LEU A 122 6.18 -11.71 6.06
CA LEU A 122 6.34 -11.72 4.60
C LEU A 122 6.54 -10.31 4.04
N GLN A 123 5.85 -9.32 4.60
CA GLN A 123 5.93 -7.93 4.16
C GLN A 123 7.23 -7.25 4.63
N GLN A 124 7.66 -7.50 5.87
CA GLN A 124 8.84 -6.87 6.48
C GLN A 124 10.15 -7.48 5.97
N GLN A 125 10.22 -8.80 5.84
CA GLN A 125 11.48 -9.50 5.52
C GLN A 125 11.62 -9.87 4.05
N HIS A 126 10.51 -9.92 3.31
CA HIS A 126 10.52 -10.45 1.94
C HIS A 126 9.85 -9.53 0.91
N ASP A 127 9.43 -8.31 1.31
CA ASP A 127 8.75 -7.32 0.46
C ASP A 127 7.55 -7.90 -0.30
N VAL A 128 6.87 -8.91 0.27
CA VAL A 128 5.68 -9.49 -0.35
C VAL A 128 4.56 -8.46 -0.30
N VAL A 129 3.87 -8.26 -1.43
CA VAL A 129 2.75 -7.30 -1.55
C VAL A 129 1.40 -8.00 -1.72
N ARG A 130 1.40 -9.32 -1.93
CA ARG A 130 0.19 -10.12 -2.12
C ARG A 130 0.40 -11.55 -1.66
N LEU A 131 -0.57 -12.08 -0.93
CA LEU A 131 -0.65 -13.49 -0.55
C LEU A 131 -1.88 -14.12 -1.18
N SER A 132 -1.68 -15.18 -1.96
CA SER A 132 -2.75 -15.96 -2.60
C SER A 132 -2.84 -17.34 -1.98
N LEU A 133 -4.01 -17.96 -2.03
CA LEU A 133 -4.28 -19.30 -1.53
C LEU A 133 -5.42 -19.96 -2.32
N GLN A 134 -5.47 -21.28 -2.25
CA GLN A 134 -6.62 -22.08 -2.70
C GLN A 134 -7.29 -22.64 -1.45
N THR A 135 -8.61 -22.60 -1.40
CA THR A 135 -9.38 -23.06 -0.23
C THR A 135 -10.68 -23.73 -0.62
N LEU A 136 -11.23 -24.53 0.30
CA LEU A 136 -12.56 -25.11 0.17
C LEU A 136 -13.64 -24.04 0.45
N PRO A 137 -14.86 -24.19 -0.08
CA PRO A 137 -15.94 -23.22 0.09
C PRO A 137 -16.23 -22.94 1.57
N ASP A 138 -16.19 -23.96 2.41
CA ASP A 138 -16.45 -23.85 3.87
C ASP A 138 -15.41 -23.02 4.61
N SER A 139 -14.19 -22.95 4.08
CA SER A 139 -13.09 -22.16 4.65
C SER A 139 -13.02 -20.75 4.04
N ALA A 140 -13.67 -20.49 2.90
CA ALA A 140 -13.67 -19.18 2.26
C ALA A 140 -14.20 -18.05 3.18
N PRO A 141 -15.27 -18.22 3.99
CA PRO A 141 -15.72 -17.20 4.93
C PRO A 141 -14.67 -16.80 5.96
N PHE A 142 -13.79 -17.72 6.40
CA PHE A 142 -12.70 -17.39 7.32
C PHE A 142 -11.72 -16.42 6.66
N TYR A 143 -11.27 -16.71 5.43
CA TYR A 143 -10.35 -15.84 4.71
C TYR A 143 -11.01 -14.53 4.26
N GLY A 144 -12.29 -14.57 3.87
CA GLY A 144 -13.08 -13.39 3.53
C GLY A 144 -13.13 -12.37 4.67
N ARG A 145 -13.36 -12.82 5.92
CA ARG A 145 -13.28 -11.98 7.13
C ARG A 145 -11.89 -11.41 7.39
N LEU A 146 -10.84 -12.00 6.83
CA LEU A 146 -9.46 -11.52 6.92
C LEU A 146 -9.06 -10.63 5.74
N GLY A 147 -10.00 -10.28 4.86
CA GLY A 147 -9.81 -9.40 3.71
C GLY A 147 -9.32 -10.10 2.45
N TYR A 148 -9.36 -11.43 2.38
CA TYR A 148 -9.10 -12.14 1.14
C TYR A 148 -10.32 -12.06 0.22
N ARG A 149 -10.07 -12.00 -1.08
CA ARG A 149 -11.10 -11.96 -2.14
C ARG A 149 -10.94 -13.11 -3.08
N GLN A 150 -12.06 -13.61 -3.58
CA GLN A 150 -12.03 -14.56 -4.69
C GLN A 150 -11.28 -13.94 -5.88
N CYS A 151 -10.44 -14.73 -6.51
CA CYS A 151 -9.68 -14.31 -7.68
C CYS A 151 -9.57 -15.47 -8.68
N PRO A 152 -9.30 -15.20 -9.97
CA PRO A 152 -8.97 -16.25 -10.91
C PRO A 152 -7.78 -17.10 -10.41
N PRO A 153 -7.67 -18.36 -10.87
CA PRO A 153 -6.50 -19.19 -10.58
C PRO A 153 -5.22 -18.42 -10.92
N THR A 154 -4.36 -18.24 -9.92
CA THR A 154 -3.11 -17.49 -10.14
C THR A 154 -2.19 -18.38 -10.97
N SER A 155 -2.01 -18.04 -12.25
CA SER A 155 -1.04 -18.71 -13.12
C SER A 155 0.35 -18.50 -12.54
N ILE A 156 0.85 -19.49 -11.80
CA ILE A 156 2.24 -19.54 -11.36
C ILE A 156 3.06 -19.57 -12.65
N GLY A 157 3.68 -18.44 -13.00
CA GLY A 157 4.40 -18.25 -14.25
C GLY A 157 5.69 -19.08 -14.29
N MET A 158 5.55 -20.39 -14.41
CA MET A 158 6.61 -21.30 -14.83
C MET A 158 6.47 -21.48 -16.34
N SER A 159 7.58 -21.60 -17.08
CA SER A 159 7.53 -21.71 -18.54
C SER A 159 6.75 -22.95 -18.99
N SER A 160 6.15 -22.84 -20.18
CA SER A 160 5.08 -23.67 -20.76
C SER A 160 5.43 -25.14 -21.06
N LYS A 161 6.52 -25.70 -20.54
CA LYS A 161 6.80 -27.15 -20.59
C LYS A 161 6.97 -27.81 -19.22
N GLY A 162 7.25 -27.05 -18.16
CA GLY A 162 7.30 -27.55 -16.77
C GLY A 162 6.11 -27.11 -15.91
N ALA A 163 5.33 -26.12 -16.36
CA ALA A 163 4.17 -25.62 -15.61
C ALA A 163 2.99 -26.59 -15.62
N GLN A 164 2.76 -27.31 -16.71
CA GLN A 164 1.68 -28.30 -16.75
C GLN A 164 1.98 -29.51 -15.86
N SER A 165 3.25 -29.86 -15.62
CA SER A 165 3.62 -30.95 -14.69
C SER A 165 3.68 -30.51 -13.23
N ASN A 166 3.95 -29.23 -12.92
CA ASN A 166 4.01 -28.72 -11.54
C ASN A 166 2.71 -28.09 -11.03
N VAL A 167 1.87 -27.52 -11.91
CA VAL A 167 0.47 -27.19 -11.57
C VAL A 167 -0.35 -28.47 -11.49
N ARG A 168 -0.12 -29.46 -12.37
CA ARG A 168 -0.56 -30.84 -12.09
C ARG A 168 0.15 -31.44 -10.90
N GLY A 169 1.33 -31.00 -10.50
CA GLY A 169 2.03 -31.50 -9.31
C GLY A 169 1.39 -31.01 -8.02
N ILE A 170 0.94 -29.75 -7.97
CA ILE A 170 0.22 -29.14 -6.83
C ILE A 170 -1.26 -29.56 -6.85
N ALA A 171 -1.88 -29.61 -8.03
CA ALA A 171 -3.22 -30.14 -8.21
C ALA A 171 -3.26 -31.66 -7.97
N ALA A 172 -2.28 -32.47 -8.38
CA ALA A 172 -2.17 -33.89 -8.03
C ALA A 172 -1.79 -34.13 -6.57
N LEU A 173 -1.10 -33.18 -5.93
CA LEU A 173 -0.93 -33.17 -4.47
C LEU A 173 -2.25 -32.91 -3.71
N LEU A 174 -3.26 -32.37 -4.39
CA LEU A 174 -4.60 -32.11 -3.85
C LEU A 174 -5.67 -33.07 -4.41
N SER A 175 -5.47 -33.66 -5.60
CA SER A 175 -6.41 -34.54 -6.30
C SER A 175 -6.09 -36.03 -6.13
N ASN A 176 -4.94 -36.38 -5.54
CA ASN A 176 -4.71 -37.75 -5.05
C ASN A 176 -5.49 -38.07 -3.76
N VAL A 177 -6.47 -37.22 -3.39
CA VAL A 177 -7.39 -37.42 -2.27
C VAL A 177 -8.66 -38.15 -2.72
N ASP A 178 -8.99 -38.21 -4.02
CA ASP A 178 -10.13 -38.99 -4.51
C ASP A 178 -9.69 -39.92 -5.65
N GLY A 179 -9.78 -41.22 -5.39
CA GLY A 179 -9.57 -42.25 -6.38
C GLY A 179 -10.74 -42.33 -7.36
N GLU A 180 -10.40 -42.54 -8.63
CA GLU A 180 -11.25 -42.97 -9.74
C GLU A 180 -12.23 -41.94 -10.33
N HIS A 181 -11.79 -41.22 -11.36
CA HIS A 181 -12.38 -41.21 -12.72
C HIS A 181 -11.53 -40.29 -13.62
N ALA A 182 -10.69 -40.89 -14.48
CA ALA A 182 -9.97 -40.17 -15.52
C ALA A 182 -10.66 -40.41 -16.87
N ALA A 183 -11.53 -39.49 -17.30
CA ALA A 183 -11.88 -39.27 -18.69
C ALA A 183 -12.44 -37.85 -18.89
N GLY A 184 -11.83 -37.07 -19.78
CA GLY A 184 -12.40 -35.83 -20.31
C GLY A 184 -11.77 -34.55 -19.79
N VAL A 185 -11.11 -33.82 -20.69
CA VAL A 185 -10.73 -32.41 -20.50
C VAL A 185 -12.02 -31.58 -20.54
N GLY A 186 -12.46 -31.09 -19.38
CA GLY A 186 -13.60 -30.19 -19.19
C GLY A 186 -13.49 -29.56 -17.80
N GLU A 187 -13.96 -28.32 -17.65
CA GLU A 187 -13.87 -27.45 -16.46
C GLU A 187 -13.90 -28.19 -15.10
N ASP A 188 -12.81 -28.04 -14.32
CA ASP A 188 -12.59 -28.71 -13.02
C ASP A 188 -13.67 -28.35 -11.98
N ASP A 189 -14.56 -29.30 -11.69
CA ASP A 189 -15.60 -29.28 -10.66
C ASP A 189 -15.04 -29.51 -9.24
N SER A 190 -13.78 -29.14 -8.98
CA SER A 190 -13.04 -29.50 -7.76
C SER A 190 -13.56 -28.84 -6.46
N GLY A 191 -14.65 -28.09 -6.52
CA GLY A 191 -15.24 -27.35 -5.39
C GLY A 191 -14.33 -26.28 -4.78
N THR A 192 -13.06 -26.17 -5.16
CA THR A 192 -12.11 -25.24 -4.55
C THR A 192 -12.22 -23.84 -5.14
N THR A 193 -11.96 -22.83 -4.32
CA THR A 193 -11.95 -21.42 -4.72
C THR A 193 -10.58 -20.80 -4.46
N TRP A 194 -10.10 -20.03 -5.43
CA TRP A 194 -8.89 -19.22 -5.28
C TRP A 194 -9.20 -17.91 -4.59
N MET A 195 -8.38 -17.56 -3.60
CA MET A 195 -8.50 -16.29 -2.89
C MET A 195 -7.15 -15.58 -2.79
N SER A 196 -7.15 -14.26 -2.81
CA SER A 196 -5.94 -13.46 -2.59
C SER A 196 -6.21 -12.24 -1.74
N LYS A 197 -5.19 -11.82 -0.99
CA LYS A 197 -5.17 -10.58 -0.22
C LYS A 197 -3.94 -9.78 -0.65
N ALA A 198 -4.17 -8.58 -1.17
CA ALA A 198 -3.11 -7.60 -1.29
C ALA A 198 -2.74 -7.12 0.12
N PHE A 199 -1.45 -7.11 0.43
CA PHE A 199 -0.99 -6.53 1.67
C PHE A 199 -1.13 -5.03 1.57
N ILE A 200 -1.78 -4.48 2.58
CA ILE A 200 -2.01 -3.07 2.73
C ILE A 200 -1.35 -2.70 4.03
N CYS A 201 -0.25 -1.98 3.93
CA CYS A 201 0.38 -1.39 5.09
C CYS A 201 0.91 -0.02 4.69
N GLN A 202 1.14 0.79 5.72
CA GLN A 202 2.01 1.94 5.63
C GLN A 202 3.33 1.53 6.27
N ARG A 203 4.43 1.68 5.52
CA ARG A 203 5.76 1.57 6.14
C ARG A 203 5.96 2.75 7.09
N PRO A 204 6.82 2.59 8.11
CA PRO A 204 7.19 3.71 8.97
C PRO A 204 7.62 4.92 8.13
N PRO A 205 7.25 6.14 8.55
CA PRO A 205 7.55 7.33 7.79
C PRO A 205 9.06 7.54 7.79
N VAL A 206 9.59 7.86 6.62
CA VAL A 206 10.98 8.25 6.47
C VAL A 206 11.03 9.77 6.53
N ARG A 207 11.73 10.31 7.53
CA ARG A 207 12.01 11.75 7.57
C ARG A 207 12.82 12.12 6.33
N VAL A 208 12.37 13.16 5.66
CA VAL A 208 13.03 13.71 4.51
C VAL A 208 13.85 14.91 4.98
N ASP A 209 15.16 14.78 4.89
CA ASP A 209 16.07 15.87 5.24
C ASP A 209 15.92 17.04 4.25
N ARG A 210 15.93 18.28 4.76
CA ARG A 210 15.67 19.48 3.93
C ARG A 210 16.76 19.72 2.89
N GLN A 211 18.03 19.45 3.20
CA GLN A 211 19.13 19.67 2.25
C GLN A 211 19.03 18.64 1.12
N HIS A 212 18.78 17.38 1.46
CA HIS A 212 18.55 16.33 0.47
C HIS A 212 17.29 16.58 -0.36
N TRP A 213 16.23 17.10 0.24
CA TRP A 213 14.99 17.45 -0.46
C TRP A 213 15.21 18.44 -1.60
N ALA A 214 15.98 19.50 -1.37
CA ALA A 214 16.30 20.47 -2.41
C ALA A 214 17.08 19.83 -3.57
N VAL A 215 18.06 18.97 -3.26
CA VAL A 215 18.85 18.23 -4.26
C VAL A 215 17.98 17.25 -5.05
N ASP A 216 17.09 16.54 -4.37
CA ASP A 216 16.19 15.56 -4.99
C ASP A 216 15.13 16.24 -5.87
N LEU A 217 14.68 17.43 -5.48
CA LEU A 217 13.79 18.26 -6.29
C LEU A 217 14.49 18.72 -7.57
N TRP A 218 15.77 19.11 -7.48
CA TRP A 218 16.58 19.42 -8.66
C TRP A 218 16.73 18.24 -9.61
N ARG A 219 16.87 17.02 -9.09
CA ARG A 219 17.02 15.78 -9.90
C ARG A 219 15.74 15.37 -10.63
N THR A 220 14.59 15.71 -10.07
CA THR A 220 13.27 15.28 -10.57
C THR A 220 12.61 16.29 -11.49
N ARG A 221 13.35 17.34 -11.88
CA ARG A 221 12.89 18.35 -12.83
C ARG A 221 12.53 17.70 -14.18
N PRO A 222 11.43 18.13 -14.84
CA PRO A 222 11.06 17.62 -16.15
C PRO A 222 12.16 17.87 -17.19
N SER A 223 12.52 16.86 -17.98
CA SER A 223 13.49 16.99 -19.08
C SER A 223 13.00 17.92 -20.20
N ALA A 224 11.68 18.12 -20.31
CA ALA A 224 11.05 19.02 -21.26
C ALA A 224 11.30 20.52 -20.97
N ALA A 225 11.94 20.86 -19.84
CA ALA A 225 12.33 22.22 -19.51
C ALA A 225 13.45 22.80 -20.42
N GLY A 226 13.90 22.05 -21.44
CA GLY A 226 14.90 22.49 -22.42
C GLY A 226 16.29 22.70 -21.81
N ASP A 227 17.26 23.07 -22.63
CA ASP A 227 18.62 23.47 -22.24
C ASP A 227 18.67 24.76 -21.40
N CYS A 228 17.58 25.11 -20.71
CA CYS A 228 17.49 26.23 -19.79
C CYS A 228 18.38 25.94 -18.57
N GLN A 229 19.65 26.34 -18.69
CA GLN A 229 20.66 26.30 -17.62
C GLN A 229 20.26 27.14 -16.40
N THR A 230 19.19 27.93 -16.49
CA THR A 230 18.61 28.74 -15.42
C THR A 230 17.13 28.40 -15.21
N MET A 231 16.83 27.20 -14.72
CA MET A 231 15.51 26.95 -14.14
C MET A 231 15.45 27.69 -12.79
N THR A 232 15.10 28.97 -12.85
CA THR A 232 14.91 29.80 -11.67
C THR A 232 13.56 29.44 -11.04
N LEU A 233 13.53 28.37 -10.26
CA LEU A 233 12.32 27.88 -9.62
C LEU A 233 12.08 28.67 -8.33
N CYS A 234 11.18 29.67 -8.37
CA CYS A 234 10.73 30.33 -7.15
C CYS A 234 9.81 29.38 -6.36
N LEU A 235 10.42 28.61 -5.45
CA LEU A 235 9.73 27.62 -4.65
C LEU A 235 9.08 28.25 -3.43
N VAL A 236 7.76 28.19 -3.40
CA VAL A 236 6.98 28.29 -2.18
C VAL A 236 6.59 26.87 -1.80
N SER A 237 7.33 26.26 -0.87
CA SER A 237 7.04 24.92 -0.36
C SER A 237 6.84 24.98 1.14
N THR A 238 5.84 24.25 1.60
CA THR A 238 5.80 23.83 3.01
C THR A 238 6.96 22.86 3.28
N ALA A 239 7.35 22.70 4.54
CA ALA A 239 8.41 21.77 4.92
C ALA A 239 8.15 20.36 4.33
N PRO A 240 9.20 19.60 3.95
CA PRO A 240 9.01 18.28 3.35
C PRO A 240 8.18 17.40 4.28
N LEU A 241 7.18 16.72 3.72
CA LEU A 241 6.35 15.81 4.52
C LEU A 241 7.15 14.53 4.84
N PRO A 242 6.87 13.90 5.99
CA PRO A 242 7.36 12.55 6.24
C PRO A 242 6.84 11.60 5.16
N TRP A 243 7.75 10.95 4.44
CA TRP A 243 7.35 10.09 3.33
C TRP A 243 6.86 8.74 3.84
N ILE A 244 5.67 8.34 3.42
CA ILE A 244 5.11 7.01 3.69
C ILE A 244 5.08 6.20 2.40
N GLN A 245 5.82 5.09 2.38
CA GLN A 245 5.72 4.14 1.28
C GLN A 245 4.34 3.48 1.30
N GLN A 246 3.60 3.63 0.21
CA GLN A 246 2.37 2.87 0.02
C GLN A 246 2.71 1.41 -0.27
N VAL A 247 1.91 0.50 0.28
CA VAL A 247 1.94 -0.92 -0.07
C VAL A 247 0.53 -1.33 -0.48
N GLY A 248 0.42 -1.98 -1.63
CA GLY A 248 -0.87 -2.25 -2.25
C GLY A 248 -1.52 -0.96 -2.78
N PRO A 249 -2.83 -0.97 -3.02
CA PRO A 249 -3.49 0.09 -3.76
C PRO A 249 -4.01 1.19 -2.83
N THR A 250 -3.13 1.75 -2.00
CA THR A 250 -3.49 2.60 -0.84
C THR A 250 -3.00 4.04 -0.96
N CYS A 251 -2.76 4.49 -2.19
CA CYS A 251 -2.24 5.83 -2.47
C CYS A 251 -2.99 6.96 -1.75
N GLY A 252 -4.32 6.93 -1.75
CA GLY A 252 -5.13 7.93 -1.05
C GLY A 252 -4.91 7.91 0.46
N LEU A 253 -4.92 6.71 1.06
CA LEU A 253 -4.65 6.52 2.49
C LEU A 253 -3.24 6.98 2.88
N ALA A 254 -2.24 6.68 2.05
CA ALA A 254 -0.87 7.15 2.25
C ALA A 254 -0.79 8.68 2.19
N ALA A 255 -1.47 9.32 1.22
CA ALA A 255 -1.48 10.77 1.08
C ALA A 255 -2.08 11.48 2.31
N ILE A 256 -3.25 11.03 2.80
CA ILE A 256 -3.87 11.63 4.00
C ILE A 256 -3.05 11.34 5.27
N SER A 257 -2.38 10.18 5.35
CA SER A 257 -1.47 9.89 6.47
C SER A 257 -0.25 10.81 6.47
N MET A 258 0.35 11.09 5.30
CA MET A 258 1.45 12.05 5.19
C MET A 258 1.01 13.45 5.63
N ALA A 259 -0.18 13.89 5.21
CA ALA A 259 -0.77 15.16 5.66
C ALA A 259 -1.03 15.19 7.17
N ALA A 260 -1.48 14.09 7.78
CA ALA A 260 -1.76 14.02 9.22
C ALA A 260 -0.50 13.99 10.09
N LEU A 261 0.59 13.41 9.60
CA LEU A 261 1.86 13.40 10.33
C LEU A 261 2.50 14.79 10.41
N GLN A 262 2.26 15.63 9.41
CA GLN A 262 2.74 17.00 9.39
C GLN A 262 1.69 17.90 8.75
N PRO A 263 0.66 18.32 9.52
CA PRO A 263 -0.42 19.16 9.01
C PRO A 263 0.11 20.50 8.48
N PRO A 264 -0.60 21.14 7.53
CA PRO A 264 -0.20 22.43 7.02
C PRO A 264 -0.20 23.47 8.15
N THR A 265 0.91 24.19 8.29
CA THR A 265 1.11 25.17 9.37
C THR A 265 0.69 26.58 8.97
N GLY A 266 0.27 26.79 7.73
CA GLY A 266 -0.02 28.12 7.19
C GLY A 266 1.23 28.97 6.92
N ARG A 267 2.43 28.47 7.25
CA ARG A 267 3.70 29.17 7.01
C ARG A 267 4.29 28.75 5.66
N ILE A 268 4.45 29.72 4.78
CA ILE A 268 5.31 29.58 3.59
C ILE A 268 6.76 29.69 4.05
N VAL A 269 7.58 28.69 3.72
CA VAL A 269 9.04 28.79 3.86
C VAL A 269 9.62 29.11 2.49
N PRO A 270 10.28 30.27 2.31
CA PRO A 270 11.02 30.54 1.09
C PRO A 270 12.06 29.44 0.84
N GLY A 271 12.02 28.78 -0.32
CA GLY A 271 13.03 27.80 -0.70
C GLY A 271 14.41 28.45 -0.84
N SER A 272 15.41 27.93 -0.13
CA SER A 272 16.80 28.42 -0.12
C SER A 272 17.60 28.01 -1.37
N VAL A 273 17.02 28.18 -2.56
CA VAL A 273 17.74 28.02 -3.83
C VAL A 273 17.56 29.32 -4.61
N SER A 274 18.44 30.29 -4.31
CA SER A 274 18.53 31.62 -4.94
C SER A 274 17.21 32.36 -5.21
N ALA A 275 16.19 32.20 -4.36
CA ALA A 275 14.93 32.92 -4.51
C ALA A 275 15.14 34.44 -4.53
N HIS A 276 16.19 34.95 -3.87
CA HIS A 276 16.46 36.39 -3.81
C HIS A 276 16.83 37.02 -5.17
N SER A 277 17.56 36.30 -6.03
CA SER A 277 17.91 36.78 -7.38
C SER A 277 16.80 36.51 -8.40
N ALA A 278 15.97 35.49 -8.16
CA ALA A 278 14.80 35.16 -8.95
C ALA A 278 13.67 36.20 -8.82
N PHE A 279 13.39 36.59 -7.58
CA PHE A 279 12.25 37.43 -7.22
C PHE A 279 12.39 38.86 -7.75
N LEU A 280 13.63 39.34 -7.90
CA LEU A 280 13.93 40.68 -8.39
C LEU A 280 14.02 40.78 -9.92
N CYS A 281 14.07 39.64 -10.62
CA CYS A 281 14.28 39.60 -12.08
C CYS A 281 13.04 39.17 -12.87
N LEU A 282 11.92 38.83 -12.23
CA LEU A 282 10.66 38.55 -12.92
C LEU A 282 9.93 39.89 -13.18
N PRO A 283 9.76 40.32 -14.44
CA PRO A 283 9.16 41.63 -14.77
C PRO A 283 7.66 41.74 -14.45
N ALA A 284 7.04 40.70 -13.89
CA ALA A 284 5.70 40.74 -13.34
C ALA A 284 5.52 39.59 -12.34
N VAL A 285 5.82 39.82 -11.06
CA VAL A 285 5.22 39.00 -10.01
C VAL A 285 3.74 39.35 -9.99
N PRO A 286 2.81 38.41 -10.28
CA PRO A 286 1.38 38.71 -10.22
C PRO A 286 1.03 39.29 -8.85
N GLU A 287 0.20 40.33 -8.78
CA GLU A 287 -0.15 41.04 -7.53
C GLU A 287 -0.62 40.10 -6.41
N CYS A 288 -1.17 38.92 -6.77
CA CYS A 288 -1.58 37.89 -5.82
C CYS A 288 -0.43 37.31 -4.97
N PHE A 289 0.83 37.36 -5.43
CA PHE A 289 1.99 36.92 -4.66
C PHE A 289 2.45 37.98 -3.64
N ALA A 290 2.38 39.26 -4.00
CA ALA A 290 2.75 40.35 -3.11
C ALA A 290 1.80 40.47 -1.90
N ALA A 291 0.53 40.11 -2.09
CA ALA A 291 -0.48 40.11 -1.03
C ALA A 291 -0.35 38.97 -0.01
N VAL A 292 0.36 37.88 -0.35
CA VAL A 292 0.40 36.63 0.45
C VAL A 292 1.80 36.38 1.05
N TRP A 293 2.83 37.13 0.64
CA TRP A 293 4.20 36.94 1.12
C TRP A 293 4.37 37.35 2.59
N PRO A 294 4.72 36.41 3.51
CA PRO A 294 4.79 36.71 4.95
C PRO A 294 6.08 37.41 5.41
N GLY A 295 6.96 37.82 4.49
CA GLY A 295 8.30 38.33 4.84
C GLY A 295 9.28 37.21 5.21
N PRO A 296 10.55 37.54 5.50
CA PRO A 296 11.54 36.55 5.95
C PRO A 296 11.12 35.95 7.30
N VAL A 297 11.06 34.62 7.37
CA VAL A 297 10.69 33.87 8.58
C VAL A 297 11.96 33.34 9.24
N ASP A 298 12.12 33.60 10.54
CA ASP A 298 13.22 33.04 11.35
C ASP A 298 13.18 31.51 11.33
N THR A 299 14.33 30.90 10.99
CA THR A 299 14.48 29.46 10.77
C THR A 299 14.55 28.64 12.05
N ASP A 300 14.70 29.29 13.22
CA ASP A 300 15.08 28.63 14.47
C ASP A 300 13.89 28.07 15.27
N ASP A 301 12.65 28.38 14.88
CA ASP A 301 11.46 28.13 15.70
C ASP A 301 10.58 26.94 15.21
N LEU A 302 11.18 26.00 14.46
CA LEU A 302 10.47 24.88 13.81
C LEU A 302 10.63 23.52 14.51
N SER A 303 10.99 23.52 15.79
CA SER A 303 10.91 22.34 16.68
C SER A 303 9.47 22.06 17.13
N GLY A 304 8.55 21.92 16.16
CA GLY A 304 7.19 21.47 16.44
C GLY A 304 7.22 20.09 17.08
N SER A 305 6.87 20.03 18.36
CA SER A 305 6.75 18.81 19.16
C SER A 305 5.89 17.77 18.41
N THR A 306 6.52 16.67 18.01
CA THR A 306 5.87 15.47 17.44
C THR A 306 5.48 14.47 18.54
N ALA A 307 5.57 14.87 19.81
CA ALA A 307 5.48 13.98 20.96
C ALA A 307 4.11 13.29 21.10
N ASP A 308 3.02 13.91 20.63
CA ASP A 308 1.67 13.39 20.87
C ASP A 308 1.24 12.29 19.87
N TYR A 309 1.98 12.05 18.79
CA TYR A 309 1.67 10.99 17.82
C TYR A 309 2.50 9.71 18.00
N ALA A 310 3.39 9.67 19.01
CA ALA A 310 4.41 8.63 19.16
C ALA A 310 3.92 7.32 19.82
N ALA A 311 2.69 7.27 20.35
CA ALA A 311 2.20 6.09 21.08
C ALA A 311 1.66 4.97 20.17
N GLU A 312 1.40 5.24 18.90
CA GLU A 312 0.72 4.32 18.00
C GLU A 312 1.65 3.87 16.87
N SER A 313 1.86 2.55 16.73
CA SER A 313 2.58 1.98 15.59
C SER A 313 1.91 2.47 14.29
N ILE A 314 2.67 3.14 13.43
CA ILE A 314 2.16 3.74 12.19
C ILE A 314 1.69 2.65 11.21
N THR A 315 2.23 1.44 11.33
CA THR A 315 1.72 0.26 10.62
C THR A 315 0.28 -0.04 11.03
N ASP A 316 -0.04 0.06 12.33
CA ASP A 316 -1.40 -0.13 12.85
C ASP A 316 -2.32 0.99 12.38
N ARG A 317 -1.80 2.22 12.17
CA ARG A 317 -2.57 3.33 11.62
C ARG A 317 -3.03 3.07 10.20
N GLY A 318 -2.14 2.60 9.33
CA GLY A 318 -2.50 2.26 7.96
C GLY A 318 -3.58 1.17 7.89
N GLU A 319 -3.45 0.13 8.72
CA GLU A 319 -4.43 -0.95 8.80
C GLU A 319 -5.78 -0.47 9.38
N ARG A 320 -5.77 0.30 10.47
CA ARG A 320 -7.00 0.87 11.04
C ARG A 320 -7.72 1.80 10.06
N LEU A 321 -6.99 2.66 9.36
CA LEU A 321 -7.58 3.54 8.34
C LEU A 321 -8.22 2.74 7.21
N LEU A 322 -7.56 1.67 6.75
CA LEU A 322 -8.14 0.76 5.78
C LEU A 322 -9.42 0.13 6.32
N MET A 323 -9.40 -0.43 7.54
CA MET A 323 -10.56 -1.09 8.13
C MET A 323 -11.74 -0.12 8.25
N GLN A 324 -11.50 1.10 8.74
CA GLN A 324 -12.53 2.14 8.81
C GLN A 324 -13.08 2.50 7.42
N ALA A 325 -12.23 2.59 6.39
CA ALA A 325 -12.68 2.85 5.03
C ALA A 325 -13.49 1.68 4.43
N ILE A 326 -13.17 0.44 4.81
CA ILE A 326 -13.93 -0.76 4.41
C ILE A 326 -15.28 -0.78 5.13
N ASP A 327 -15.30 -0.55 6.44
CA ASP A 327 -16.50 -0.56 7.27
C ASP A 327 -17.48 0.55 6.87
N ALA A 328 -16.95 1.73 6.50
CA ALA A 328 -17.74 2.83 5.96
C ALA A 328 -18.16 2.62 4.49
N GLY A 329 -17.72 1.53 3.86
CA GLY A 329 -18.06 1.19 2.48
C GLY A 329 -17.39 2.06 1.42
N TYR A 330 -16.36 2.82 1.75
CA TYR A 330 -15.64 3.70 0.82
C TYR A 330 -14.69 2.94 -0.09
N THR A 331 -14.16 1.84 0.41
CA THR A 331 -13.23 1.00 -0.35
C THR A 331 -13.45 -0.47 -0.04
N HIS A 332 -12.82 -1.25 -0.87
CA HIS A 332 -12.84 -2.70 -0.84
C HIS A 332 -11.47 -3.26 -0.41
N VAL A 333 -10.39 -2.60 -0.84
CA VAL A 333 -8.99 -3.00 -0.63
C VAL A 333 -8.05 -1.79 -0.52
N GLY A 334 -8.57 -0.59 -0.26
CA GLY A 334 -7.77 0.63 -0.05
C GLY A 334 -7.76 1.61 -1.22
N GLU A 335 -8.20 1.19 -2.41
CA GLU A 335 -8.38 2.10 -3.55
C GLU A 335 -9.45 3.13 -3.22
N MET A 336 -9.16 4.39 -3.49
CA MET A 336 -10.09 5.49 -3.21
C MET A 336 -10.45 6.19 -4.52
N PHE A 337 -11.69 6.00 -4.96
CA PHE A 337 -12.24 6.54 -6.21
C PHE A 337 -13.23 7.69 -6.00
N SER A 338 -13.28 8.25 -4.79
CA SER A 338 -14.05 9.47 -4.51
C SER A 338 -13.21 10.41 -3.64
N ALA A 339 -13.06 11.65 -4.10
CA ALA A 339 -12.43 12.71 -3.32
C ALA A 339 -13.22 12.99 -2.04
N LYS A 340 -14.55 12.91 -2.09
CA LYS A 340 -15.43 13.10 -0.94
C LYS A 340 -15.28 12.00 0.12
N HIS A 341 -15.16 10.73 -0.30
CA HIS A 341 -14.85 9.65 0.64
C HIS A 341 -13.48 9.82 1.28
N LEU A 342 -12.47 10.28 0.51
CA LEU A 342 -11.15 10.55 1.05
C LEU A 342 -11.17 11.70 2.07
N GLU A 343 -11.90 12.79 1.77
CA GLU A 343 -12.14 13.89 2.70
C GLU A 343 -12.79 13.38 3.99
N LEU A 344 -13.88 12.64 3.86
CA LEU A 344 -14.65 12.17 5.02
C LEU A 344 -13.78 11.30 5.93
N LEU A 345 -13.01 10.37 5.35
CA LEU A 345 -12.06 9.54 6.09
C LEU A 345 -10.96 10.37 6.77
N ALA A 346 -10.38 11.34 6.08
CA ALA A 346 -9.37 12.24 6.64
C ALA A 346 -9.91 13.05 7.83
N ARG A 347 -11.14 13.54 7.75
CA ARG A 347 -11.80 14.27 8.84
C ARG A 347 -12.13 13.38 10.03
N THR A 348 -12.76 12.23 9.80
CA THR A 348 -13.28 11.40 10.89
C THR A 348 -12.18 10.63 11.58
N SER A 349 -11.22 10.11 10.81
CA SER A 349 -10.21 9.19 11.34
C SER A 349 -8.91 9.86 11.71
N LEU A 350 -8.53 10.93 11.01
CA LEU A 350 -7.28 11.65 11.22
C LEU A 350 -7.47 13.07 11.80
N ARG A 351 -8.73 13.50 12.00
CA ARG A 351 -9.07 14.84 12.49
C ARG A 351 -8.46 15.97 11.66
N LEU A 352 -8.19 15.71 10.38
CA LEU A 352 -7.70 16.73 9.46
C LEU A 352 -8.81 17.74 9.18
N ARG A 353 -8.45 19.02 9.14
CA ARG A 353 -9.31 20.08 8.63
C ARG A 353 -9.20 20.08 7.11
N CYS A 354 -10.13 19.43 6.44
CA CYS A 354 -10.11 19.34 4.98
C CYS A 354 -11.50 19.38 4.37
N ARG A 355 -11.57 19.71 3.09
CA ARG A 355 -12.79 19.71 2.29
C ARG A 355 -12.50 19.34 0.83
N THR A 356 -13.42 18.67 0.15
CA THR A 356 -13.36 18.49 -1.29
C THR A 356 -13.63 19.83 -1.99
N VAL A 357 -12.81 20.14 -2.99
CA VAL A 357 -12.89 21.37 -3.78
C VAL A 357 -12.84 21.06 -5.28
N PRO A 358 -13.55 21.82 -6.12
CA PRO A 358 -13.36 21.75 -7.56
C PRO A 358 -11.98 22.29 -7.95
N VAL A 359 -11.40 21.71 -8.99
CA VAL A 359 -10.14 22.16 -9.59
C VAL A 359 -10.28 22.17 -11.11
N ALA A 360 -10.43 23.37 -11.68
CA ALA A 360 -10.61 23.56 -13.12
C ALA A 360 -9.52 24.47 -13.72
N SER A 361 -8.86 25.27 -12.88
CA SER A 361 -7.87 26.26 -13.27
C SER A 361 -6.58 26.13 -12.46
N ARG A 362 -5.53 26.81 -12.92
CA ARG A 362 -4.25 26.88 -12.20
C ARG A 362 -4.42 27.54 -10.82
N ASP A 363 -5.28 28.55 -10.72
CA ASP A 363 -5.51 29.29 -9.48
C ASP A 363 -6.13 28.42 -8.39
N ASP A 364 -6.99 27.46 -8.78
CA ASP A 364 -7.56 26.47 -7.85
C ASP A 364 -6.48 25.58 -7.21
N VAL A 365 -5.29 25.49 -7.82
CA VAL A 365 -4.13 24.76 -7.29
C VAL A 365 -3.17 25.69 -6.55
N ILE A 366 -2.83 26.82 -7.17
CA ILE A 366 -1.81 27.74 -6.68
C ILE A 366 -2.27 28.43 -5.40
N VAL A 367 -3.47 29.02 -5.40
CA VAL A 367 -3.94 29.87 -4.29
C VAL A 367 -4.01 29.09 -2.97
N PRO A 368 -4.61 27.87 -2.91
CA PRO A 368 -4.68 27.14 -1.64
C PRO A 368 -3.30 26.72 -1.09
N ILE A 369 -2.35 26.41 -1.97
CA ILE A 369 -0.98 26.06 -1.56
C ILE A 369 -0.25 27.31 -1.03
N LEU A 370 -0.42 28.47 -1.68
CA LEU A 370 0.14 29.74 -1.20
C LEU A 370 -0.52 30.21 0.11
N GLN A 371 -1.77 29.86 0.35
CA GLN A 371 -2.42 30.05 1.65
C GLN A 371 -1.92 29.06 2.72
N GLY A 372 -0.91 28.24 2.39
CA GLY A 372 -0.23 27.32 3.28
C GLY A 372 -0.98 26.01 3.52
N GLY A 373 -1.95 25.66 2.68
CA GLY A 373 -2.65 24.38 2.68
C GLY A 373 -1.95 23.30 1.84
N TYR A 374 -2.48 22.08 1.88
CA TYR A 374 -2.10 20.99 0.98
C TYR A 374 -3.25 20.63 0.06
N LEU A 375 -2.93 20.29 -1.18
CA LEU A 375 -3.92 19.83 -2.14
C LEU A 375 -3.65 18.36 -2.47
N LEU A 376 -4.56 17.47 -2.11
CA LEU A 376 -4.50 16.07 -2.52
C LEU A 376 -5.30 15.92 -3.79
N MET A 377 -4.66 15.44 -4.86
CA MET A 377 -5.29 15.29 -6.17
C MET A 377 -5.02 13.90 -6.71
N ALA A 378 -6.01 13.32 -7.39
CA ALA A 378 -5.80 12.11 -8.17
C ALA A 378 -5.40 12.48 -9.60
N PHE A 379 -4.53 11.70 -10.22
CA PHE A 379 -4.15 11.86 -11.63
C PHE A 379 -3.69 10.52 -12.22
N ASP A 380 -3.65 10.41 -13.54
CA ASP A 380 -3.08 9.23 -14.19
C ASP A 380 -1.54 9.29 -14.16
N SER A 381 -0.93 8.39 -13.40
CA SER A 381 0.51 8.38 -13.16
C SER A 381 1.26 7.55 -14.21
N GLY A 382 2.11 8.23 -14.99
CA GLY A 382 3.00 7.62 -15.96
C GLY A 382 4.10 6.74 -15.33
N PRO A 383 4.89 6.02 -16.15
CA PRO A 383 5.99 5.18 -15.66
C PRO A 383 7.08 5.96 -14.89
N ASP A 384 7.26 7.23 -15.21
CA ASP A 384 8.15 8.21 -14.57
C ASP A 384 7.44 9.03 -13.48
N HIS A 385 6.21 8.65 -13.14
CA HIS A 385 5.32 9.34 -12.22
C HIS A 385 4.83 10.72 -12.66
N GLN A 386 5.13 11.14 -13.88
CA GLN A 386 4.58 12.37 -14.47
C GLN A 386 3.11 12.18 -14.87
N PRO A 387 2.32 13.27 -14.98
CA PRO A 387 0.95 13.18 -15.45
C PRO A 387 0.86 12.60 -16.85
N CYS A 388 -0.10 11.69 -17.04
CA CYS A 388 -0.42 11.13 -18.35
C CYS A 388 -1.95 11.02 -18.53
N HIS A 389 -2.41 10.54 -19.69
CA HIS A 389 -3.83 10.46 -20.03
C HIS A 389 -4.19 9.01 -20.34
N ARG A 390 -4.84 8.33 -19.39
CA ARG A 390 -5.20 6.90 -19.50
C ARG A 390 -6.59 6.59 -18.97
N ALA A 391 -7.48 7.57 -18.96
CA ALA A 391 -8.86 7.48 -18.48
C ALA A 391 -9.01 6.84 -17.09
N GLY A 392 -8.04 7.07 -16.20
CA GLY A 392 -8.02 6.54 -14.84
C GLY A 392 -7.42 5.13 -14.69
N GLN A 393 -6.89 4.50 -15.75
CA GLN A 393 -6.21 3.18 -15.67
C GLN A 393 -4.97 3.16 -14.78
N SER A 394 -4.41 4.32 -14.52
CA SER A 394 -3.26 4.51 -13.65
C SER A 394 -3.52 5.58 -12.60
N ALA A 395 -4.79 5.81 -12.26
CA ALA A 395 -5.20 6.79 -11.28
C ALA A 395 -4.40 6.63 -9.98
N HIS A 396 -3.88 7.74 -9.50
CA HIS A 396 -2.98 7.77 -8.36
C HIS A 396 -3.13 9.07 -7.61
N TRP A 397 -3.23 8.98 -6.28
CA TRP A 397 -3.24 10.14 -5.41
C TRP A 397 -1.84 10.70 -5.19
N VAL A 398 -1.73 12.02 -5.24
CA VAL A 398 -0.56 12.82 -4.92
C VAL A 398 -0.93 13.89 -3.91
N ILE A 399 0.02 14.31 -3.07
CA ILE A 399 -0.12 15.49 -2.21
C ILE A 399 0.77 16.62 -2.73
N CYS A 400 0.15 17.71 -3.11
CA CYS A 400 0.80 18.93 -3.58
C CYS A 400 1.13 19.81 -2.36
N VAL A 401 2.41 20.15 -2.21
CA VAL A 401 2.97 20.78 -1.00
C VAL A 401 3.69 22.10 -1.28
N GLY A 402 3.85 22.44 -2.57
CA GLY A 402 4.47 23.68 -3.00
C GLY A 402 4.22 23.97 -4.47
N VAL A 403 4.57 25.18 -4.89
CA VAL A 403 4.50 25.63 -6.28
C VAL A 403 5.82 26.23 -6.71
N GLY A 404 6.06 26.25 -8.02
CA GLY A 404 7.17 26.94 -8.64
C GLY A 404 6.77 27.51 -10.00
N ILE A 405 7.51 28.51 -10.44
CA ILE A 405 7.36 29.12 -11.76
C ILE A 405 8.73 29.17 -12.43
N THR A 406 8.77 29.04 -13.75
CA THR A 406 9.97 29.24 -14.58
C THR A 406 10.01 30.63 -15.20
N GLU A 407 11.16 31.03 -15.74
CA GLU A 407 11.38 32.34 -16.38
C GLU A 407 10.43 32.61 -17.56
N ASN A 408 10.02 31.56 -18.27
CA ASN A 408 9.03 31.63 -19.35
C ASN A 408 7.56 31.64 -18.86
N GLY A 409 7.32 31.71 -17.55
CA GLY A 409 5.99 31.79 -16.95
C GLY A 409 5.25 30.46 -16.81
N THR A 410 5.91 29.32 -17.03
CA THR A 410 5.30 27.99 -16.82
C THR A 410 5.23 27.67 -15.32
N TRP A 411 4.04 27.25 -14.88
CA TRP A 411 3.80 26.91 -13.49
C TRP A 411 3.93 25.40 -13.23
N PHE A 412 4.57 25.10 -12.11
CA PHE A 412 4.81 23.75 -11.63
C PHE A 412 4.29 23.60 -10.21
N VAL A 413 3.95 22.36 -9.86
CA VAL A 413 3.64 21.95 -8.50
C VAL A 413 4.72 21.00 -8.00
N VAL A 414 5.11 21.18 -6.75
CA VAL A 414 5.95 20.25 -6.00
C VAL A 414 5.03 19.31 -5.23
N ALA A 415 5.23 18.02 -5.43
CA ALA A 415 4.32 17.03 -4.89
C ALA A 415 5.05 15.81 -4.34
N GLN A 416 4.39 15.08 -3.43
CA GLN A 416 4.83 13.79 -2.91
C GLN A 416 3.76 12.73 -3.15
N HIS A 417 4.19 11.47 -3.18
CA HIS A 417 3.30 10.33 -3.34
C HIS A 417 3.92 9.07 -2.72
N GLY A 418 3.12 8.03 -2.49
CA GLY A 418 3.61 6.83 -1.78
C GLY A 418 4.41 5.84 -2.63
N LYS A 419 4.60 6.06 -3.94
CA LYS A 419 5.23 5.10 -4.88
C LYS A 419 6.76 5.31 -4.94
N GLY A 420 7.21 6.56 -4.95
CA GLY A 420 8.60 6.96 -4.94
C GLY A 420 8.91 7.86 -3.75
N ARG A 421 10.14 7.75 -3.22
CA ARG A 421 10.61 8.58 -2.09
C ARG A 421 10.89 10.02 -2.50
N LEU A 422 11.26 10.23 -3.76
CA LEU A 422 11.65 11.54 -4.26
C LEU A 422 10.41 12.44 -4.46
N PRO A 423 10.55 13.77 -4.29
CA PRO A 423 9.56 14.71 -4.80
C PRO A 423 9.29 14.47 -6.27
N ILE A 424 8.12 14.92 -6.72
CA ILE A 424 7.85 15.08 -8.15
C ILE A 424 7.56 16.55 -8.40
N VAL A 425 8.16 17.08 -9.45
CA VAL A 425 7.82 18.39 -10.01
C VAL A 425 7.01 18.15 -11.29
N MET A 426 5.79 18.68 -11.33
CA MET A 426 4.84 18.48 -12.43
C MET A 426 4.33 19.82 -12.95
N GLU A 427 4.17 19.97 -14.26
CA GLU A 427 3.46 21.11 -14.84
C GLU A 427 2.00 21.10 -14.36
N ILE A 428 1.51 22.24 -13.86
CA ILE A 428 0.16 22.33 -13.27
C ILE A 428 -0.91 22.00 -14.32
N ASP A 429 -0.77 22.47 -15.55
CA ASP A 429 -1.79 22.17 -16.58
C ASP A 429 -1.79 20.70 -16.97
N ALA A 430 -0.63 20.05 -17.03
CA ALA A 430 -0.55 18.61 -17.30
C ALA A 430 -1.25 17.82 -16.18
N LEU A 431 -1.06 18.22 -14.92
CA LEU A 431 -1.74 17.63 -13.78
C LEU A 431 -3.27 17.84 -13.86
N LEU A 432 -3.72 19.07 -14.12
CA LEU A 432 -5.14 19.41 -14.25
C LEU A 432 -5.80 18.63 -15.39
N ARG A 433 -5.19 18.57 -16.58
CA ARG A 433 -5.74 17.80 -17.71
C ARG A 433 -5.77 16.30 -17.41
N SER A 434 -4.80 15.77 -16.66
CA SER A 434 -4.77 14.36 -16.23
C SER A 434 -5.85 14.06 -15.18
N ASN A 435 -6.11 14.99 -14.25
CA ASN A 435 -7.19 14.88 -13.27
C ASN A 435 -8.57 14.97 -13.94
N ALA A 436 -8.80 15.95 -14.81
CA ALA A 436 -10.09 16.21 -15.45
C ALA A 436 -10.64 15.03 -16.28
N GLN A 437 -9.78 14.14 -16.73
CA GLN A 437 -10.15 12.97 -17.53
C GLN A 437 -10.32 11.67 -16.71
N LEU A 438 -10.27 11.74 -15.38
CA LEU A 438 -10.42 10.55 -14.50
C LEU A 438 -11.87 10.06 -14.43
N VAL A 439 -12.37 9.55 -15.55
CA VAL A 439 -13.68 8.94 -15.70
C VAL A 439 -13.69 7.43 -15.38
N GLY A 440 -12.50 6.85 -15.21
CA GLY A 440 -12.31 5.45 -14.84
C GLY A 440 -12.31 4.47 -16.00
N PRO A 441 -11.53 3.39 -15.94
CA PRO A 441 -11.66 2.26 -16.83
C PRO A 441 -12.51 1.22 -16.12
N LEU A 442 -13.81 1.40 -16.15
CA LEU A 442 -14.69 0.42 -15.55
C LEU A 442 -15.62 -0.11 -16.62
N THR A 443 -15.24 -1.22 -17.23
CA THR A 443 -16.25 -2.10 -17.83
C THR A 443 -17.31 -2.45 -16.78
N CYS A 444 -18.53 -2.80 -17.17
CA CYS A 444 -19.59 -3.13 -16.20
C CYS A 444 -19.16 -4.17 -15.15
N GLU A 445 -18.34 -5.15 -15.54
CA GLU A 445 -17.79 -6.19 -14.65
C GLU A 445 -16.77 -5.63 -13.63
N GLN A 446 -16.00 -4.60 -14.00
CA GLN A 446 -15.05 -3.97 -13.10
C GLN A 446 -15.76 -3.07 -12.07
N ARG A 447 -16.89 -2.44 -12.42
CA ARG A 447 -17.66 -1.59 -11.49
C ARG A 447 -18.08 -2.33 -10.22
N SER A 448 -18.48 -3.60 -10.32
CA SER A 448 -18.84 -4.43 -9.16
C SER A 448 -17.66 -4.78 -8.26
N ALA A 449 -16.43 -4.68 -8.75
CA ALA A 449 -15.23 -4.99 -7.97
C ALA A 449 -14.79 -3.81 -7.07
N TYR A 450 -15.36 -2.61 -7.28
CA TYR A 450 -15.00 -1.38 -6.58
C TYR A 450 -16.18 -0.78 -5.80
N ARG A 451 -15.86 -0.07 -4.72
CA ARG A 451 -16.82 0.80 -4.03
C ARG A 451 -16.79 2.16 -4.72
N LEU A 452 -17.88 2.51 -5.38
CA LEU A 452 -18.04 3.77 -6.11
C LEU A 452 -19.03 4.66 -5.37
N HIS A 453 -18.75 5.96 -5.31
CA HIS A 453 -19.70 6.93 -4.76
C HIS A 453 -20.79 7.21 -5.81
N ASN A 454 -22.06 7.01 -5.47
CA ASN A 454 -23.19 7.17 -6.40
C ASN A 454 -23.08 6.35 -7.71
N GLY A 455 -22.28 5.27 -7.71
CA GLY A 455 -22.14 4.38 -8.87
C GLY A 455 -21.05 4.77 -9.89
N ASP A 456 -20.32 5.87 -9.67
CA ASP A 456 -19.28 6.36 -10.59
C ASP A 456 -17.99 6.78 -9.86
N ILE A 457 -16.93 7.05 -10.65
CA ILE A 457 -15.67 7.62 -10.15
C ILE A 457 -15.86 9.13 -9.95
N ASP A 458 -15.58 9.58 -8.74
CA ASP A 458 -15.77 10.96 -8.27
C ASP A 458 -14.39 11.59 -7.97
N LEU A 459 -13.56 11.65 -9.02
CA LEU A 459 -12.19 12.18 -8.97
C LEU A 459 -11.94 13.32 -9.96
N ALA A 460 -12.64 13.29 -11.10
CA ALA A 460 -12.41 14.23 -12.19
C ALA A 460 -12.80 15.67 -11.78
N GLY A 461 -11.86 16.60 -11.94
CA GLY A 461 -12.07 18.00 -11.58
C GLY A 461 -12.19 18.23 -10.08
N LEU A 462 -11.77 17.29 -9.24
CA LEU A 462 -11.86 17.39 -7.79
C LEU A 462 -10.51 17.15 -7.11
N ALA A 463 -10.33 17.83 -5.98
CA ALA A 463 -9.22 17.64 -5.06
C ALA A 463 -9.71 17.69 -3.61
N VAL A 464 -8.89 17.22 -2.68
CA VAL A 464 -9.11 17.40 -1.24
C VAL A 464 -8.13 18.46 -0.74
N LEU A 465 -8.64 19.60 -0.33
CA LEU A 465 -7.86 20.66 0.29
C LEU A 465 -7.75 20.41 1.79
N VAL A 466 -6.53 20.24 2.29
CA VAL A 466 -6.22 20.25 3.73
C VAL A 466 -5.82 21.66 4.12
N GLU A 467 -6.64 22.28 4.97
CA GLU A 467 -6.48 23.65 5.40
C GLU A 467 -5.48 23.75 6.55
N PRO A 468 -4.71 24.85 6.63
CA PRO A 468 -3.78 25.05 7.73
C PRO A 468 -4.50 25.15 9.07
N HIS A 469 -3.84 24.69 10.12
CA HIS A 469 -4.33 24.89 11.48
C HIS A 469 -4.19 26.37 11.84
N GLN A 470 -5.30 27.11 11.87
CA GLN A 470 -5.30 28.46 12.43
C GLN A 470 -5.01 28.33 13.93
N ARG A 471 -3.83 28.80 14.38
CA ARG A 471 -3.63 29.05 15.80
C ARG A 471 -4.66 30.12 16.19
N GLN A 472 -5.60 29.75 17.06
CA GLN A 472 -6.45 30.71 17.75
C GLN A 472 -5.60 31.58 18.67
#